data_AF-A0A8T5ZD69-F1
#
_entry.id   AF-A0A8T5ZD69-F1
#
_cell.length_a   1.000
_cell.length_b   1.000
_cell.length_c   1.000
_cell.angle_alpha   90.00
_cell.angle_beta   90.00
_cell.angle_gamma   90.00
#
_symmetry.space_group_name_H-M   'P 1'
#
loop_
_entity.id
_entity.type
_entity.pdbx_description
1 polymer ?
#
loop_
_entity_poly.entity_id
_entity_poly.type
_entity_poly.pdbx_seq_one_letter_code
_entity_poly.pdbx_strand_id
1 'polypeptide(L)'
;MLRIGQVEATATQDGKYTDGSVAGGIAATRLRAAAFNAMQEELAHIVESAGLALDINDMTQVLKAIQKLTLSRANPFADIKSDGAAAISTALTNLGIKDASTTQVGLVRLTSSRVSGAEDIAATANAVAQNYTDIKALQNKTQDATTTQKGIVQLTS
;
A
#
# COMPACT_ATOMS: atom_id res chain seq x y z
N MET A 1 14.86 20.22 14.23
CA MET A 1 14.02 21.21 14.91
C MET A 1 14.88 22.41 15.27
N LEU A 2 14.32 23.62 15.15
CA LEU A 2 14.95 24.83 15.67
C LEU A 2 15.15 24.70 17.19
N ARG A 3 16.40 24.78 17.65
CA ARG A 3 16.81 24.74 19.05
C ARG A 3 17.26 26.12 19.51
N ILE A 4 17.23 26.36 20.82
CA ILE A 4 17.58 27.67 21.38
C ILE A 4 19.00 28.15 21.00
N GLY A 5 19.97 27.25 20.86
CA GLY A 5 21.34 27.64 20.49
C GLY A 5 21.53 28.15 19.07
N GLN A 6 20.48 28.11 18.24
CA GLN A 6 20.49 28.70 16.90
C GLN A 6 20.00 30.16 16.91
N VAL A 7 19.43 30.63 18.04
CA VAL A 7 18.84 31.98 18.16
C VAL A 7 19.31 32.77 19.38
N GLU A 8 19.92 32.12 20.38
CA GLU A 8 20.48 32.78 21.57
C GLU A 8 21.97 32.45 21.72
N ALA A 9 22.82 33.47 21.68
CA ALA A 9 24.28 33.31 21.76
C ALA A 9 24.77 32.83 23.15
N THR A 10 23.95 32.99 24.20
CA THR A 10 24.27 32.54 25.56
C THR A 10 23.85 31.08 25.81
N ALA A 11 23.25 30.41 24.84
CA ALA A 11 22.97 28.99 24.94
C ALA A 11 24.27 28.17 25.05
N THR A 12 24.14 26.96 25.59
CA THR A 12 25.26 26.00 25.61
C THR A 12 25.68 25.61 24.19
N GLN A 13 26.91 25.10 24.04
CA GLN A 13 27.45 24.64 22.76
C GLN A 13 26.61 23.54 22.12
N ASP A 14 25.94 22.70 22.94
CA ASP A 14 25.02 21.65 22.48
C ASP A 14 23.62 22.18 22.12
N GLY A 15 23.44 23.50 22.09
CA GLY A 15 22.21 24.17 21.71
C GLY A 15 21.08 24.07 22.73
N LYS A 16 21.41 23.97 24.02
CA LYS A 16 20.48 23.92 25.16
C LYS A 16 20.44 25.22 25.96
N TYR A 17 19.34 25.47 26.64
CA TYR A 17 19.19 26.54 27.63
C TYR A 17 20.17 26.32 28.78
N THR A 18 20.63 27.42 29.39
CA THR A 18 21.51 27.42 30.56
C THR A 18 21.04 28.46 31.58
N ASP A 19 21.08 28.13 32.86
CA ASP A 19 20.83 29.08 33.95
C ASP A 19 22.07 29.95 34.24
N GLY A 20 23.15 29.76 33.49
CA GLY A 20 24.42 30.46 33.66
C GLY A 20 25.18 30.03 34.91
N SER A 21 26.35 30.62 35.10
CA SER A 21 27.16 30.45 36.31
C SER A 21 27.95 31.72 36.57
N VAL A 22 27.61 32.43 37.64
CA VAL A 22 28.30 33.66 38.04
C VAL A 22 29.76 33.41 38.39
N ALA A 23 30.06 32.27 39.02
CA ALA A 23 31.42 31.87 39.39
C ALA A 23 32.24 31.44 38.16
N GLY A 24 31.59 30.93 37.12
CA GLY A 24 32.22 30.51 35.87
C GLY A 24 32.22 31.56 34.76
N GLY A 25 31.64 32.76 35.00
CA GLY A 25 31.49 33.79 33.97
C GLY A 25 30.54 33.39 32.82
N ILE A 26 29.67 32.40 33.03
CA ILE A 26 28.75 31.90 31.99
C ILE A 26 27.45 32.68 32.08
N ALA A 27 27.12 33.41 31.02
CA ALA A 27 25.85 34.12 30.92
C ALA A 27 24.66 33.15 30.85
N ALA A 28 23.56 33.50 31.49
CA ALA A 28 22.33 32.70 31.46
C ALA A 28 21.51 32.98 30.19
N THR A 29 20.73 31.99 29.77
CA THR A 29 19.58 32.22 28.89
C THR A 29 18.42 32.82 29.68
N ARG A 30 17.52 33.54 29.00
CA ARG A 30 16.42 34.30 29.63
C ARG A 30 15.39 33.42 30.36
N LEU A 31 15.38 32.13 30.09
CA LEU A 31 14.39 31.17 30.56
C LEU A 31 15.07 30.05 31.34
N ARG A 32 14.35 29.47 32.31
CA ARG A 32 14.87 28.43 33.20
C ARG A 32 15.28 27.18 32.40
N ALA A 33 16.55 26.80 32.50
CA ALA A 33 17.14 25.79 31.65
C ALA A 33 16.46 24.42 31.76
N ALA A 34 16.24 23.94 32.98
CA ALA A 34 15.70 22.59 33.20
C ALA A 34 14.36 22.36 32.50
N ALA A 35 13.41 23.28 32.65
CA ALA A 35 12.06 23.13 32.10
C ALA A 35 12.05 23.21 30.56
N PHE A 36 12.78 24.18 30.00
CA PHE A 36 12.79 24.40 28.56
C PHE A 36 13.64 23.36 27.81
N ASN A 37 14.72 22.86 28.43
CA ASN A 37 15.46 21.72 27.88
C ASN A 37 14.61 20.45 27.87
N ALA A 38 13.86 20.19 28.95
CA ALA A 38 12.95 19.04 28.99
C ALA A 38 11.91 19.13 27.85
N MET A 39 11.25 20.27 27.68
CA MET A 39 10.30 20.46 26.56
C MET A 39 10.98 20.31 25.19
N GLN A 40 12.18 20.87 25.00
CA GLN A 40 12.89 20.77 23.73
C GLN A 40 13.25 19.32 23.37
N GLU A 41 13.70 18.52 24.34
CA GLU A 41 14.04 17.12 24.10
C GLU A 41 12.78 16.24 23.95
N GLU A 42 11.72 16.45 24.74
CA GLU A 42 10.45 15.72 24.55
C GLU A 42 9.87 15.93 23.14
N LEU A 43 9.86 17.17 22.66
CA LEU A 43 9.41 17.48 21.29
C LEU A 43 10.33 16.88 20.23
N ALA A 44 11.65 16.87 20.47
CA ALA A 44 12.61 16.23 19.58
C ALA A 44 12.38 14.70 19.50
N HIS A 45 12.18 14.04 20.64
CA HIS A 45 11.93 12.61 20.71
C HIS A 45 10.60 12.20 20.06
N ILE A 46 9.56 13.02 20.14
CA ILE A 46 8.32 12.79 19.37
C ILE A 46 8.62 12.74 17.86
N VAL A 47 9.45 13.67 17.36
CA VAL A 47 9.81 13.71 15.94
C VAL A 47 10.68 12.51 15.52
N GLU A 48 11.71 12.20 16.30
CA GLU A 48 12.63 11.11 16.02
C GLU A 48 11.97 9.73 16.13
N SER A 49 11.08 9.53 17.10
CA SER A 49 10.31 8.28 17.26
C SER A 49 9.34 8.03 16.09
N ALA A 50 8.86 9.09 15.43
CA ALA A 50 8.13 8.99 14.17
C ALA A 50 9.04 8.63 12.97
N GLY A 51 10.35 8.44 13.17
CA GLY A 51 11.34 8.16 12.13
C GLY A 51 11.62 9.36 11.23
N LEU A 52 11.46 10.59 11.75
CA LEU A 52 11.80 11.82 11.05
C LEU A 52 13.11 12.39 11.61
N ALA A 53 13.97 12.92 10.74
CA ALA A 53 15.17 13.63 11.18
C ALA A 53 14.83 15.08 11.57
N LEU A 54 15.52 15.60 12.58
CA LEU A 54 15.35 16.97 13.05
C LEU A 54 15.92 17.99 12.04
N ASP A 55 15.06 18.78 11.40
CA ASP A 55 15.42 19.89 10.48
C ASP A 55 15.27 21.26 11.18
N ILE A 56 16.24 22.16 11.05
CA ILE A 56 16.11 23.52 11.61
C ILE A 56 15.06 24.37 10.88
N ASN A 57 14.88 24.14 9.58
CA ASN A 57 14.06 24.99 8.72
C ASN A 57 12.58 24.58 8.68
N ASP A 58 12.23 23.45 9.30
CA ASP A 58 10.86 22.93 9.29
C ASP A 58 10.16 23.16 10.65
N MET A 59 9.27 24.15 10.70
CA MET A 59 8.46 24.43 11.91
C MET A 59 7.23 23.52 12.04
N THR A 60 7.05 22.53 11.17
CA THR A 60 5.89 21.61 11.15
C THR A 60 6.22 20.18 11.59
N GLN A 61 7.46 19.91 12.01
CA GLN A 61 7.92 18.54 12.29
C GLN A 61 7.13 17.82 13.39
N VAL A 62 6.79 18.51 14.48
CA VAL A 62 5.98 17.91 15.56
C VAL A 62 4.60 17.52 15.04
N LEU A 63 3.99 18.36 14.19
CA LEU A 63 2.71 18.04 13.55
C LEU A 63 2.84 16.82 12.63
N LYS A 64 3.86 16.78 11.76
CA LYS A 64 4.13 15.63 10.86
C LYS A 64 4.38 14.34 11.65
N ALA A 65 5.11 14.44 12.75
CA ALA A 65 5.41 13.33 13.64
C ALA A 65 4.15 12.80 14.33
N ILE A 66 3.34 13.69 14.93
CA ILE A 66 2.07 13.33 15.54
C ILE A 66 1.17 12.68 14.47
N GLN A 67 0.99 13.28 13.31
CA GLN A 67 0.18 12.69 12.23
C GLN A 67 0.64 11.28 11.84
N LYS A 68 1.96 11.02 11.82
CA LYS A 68 2.55 9.73 11.49
C LYS A 68 2.43 8.70 12.64
N LEU A 69 2.59 9.14 13.88
CA LEU A 69 2.46 8.29 15.08
C LEU A 69 0.99 7.99 15.41
N THR A 70 0.12 8.97 15.21
CA THR A 70 -1.34 8.89 15.40
C THR A 70 -2.04 8.63 14.08
N LEU A 71 -1.38 7.99 13.11
CA LEU A 71 -1.96 7.57 11.84
C LEU A 71 -2.96 6.43 12.11
N SER A 72 -4.00 6.77 12.87
CA SER A 72 -5.26 6.07 12.96
C SER A 72 -5.92 6.29 11.61
N ARG A 73 -5.84 5.26 10.78
CA ARG A 73 -6.53 5.26 9.51
C ARG A 73 -8.01 5.31 9.80
N ALA A 74 -8.62 6.49 9.62
CA ALA A 74 -10.06 6.67 9.86
C ALA A 74 -10.86 5.75 8.95
N ASN A 75 -10.35 5.48 7.75
CA ASN A 75 -10.93 4.56 6.79
C ASN A 75 -9.82 3.67 6.20
N PRO A 76 -9.38 2.61 6.89
CA PRO A 76 -8.19 1.83 6.54
C PRO A 76 -8.10 1.43 5.07
N PHE A 77 -9.19 1.01 4.44
CA PHE A 77 -9.21 0.62 3.03
C PHE A 77 -9.18 1.81 2.06
N ALA A 78 -9.81 2.94 2.40
CA ALA A 78 -9.75 4.15 1.59
C ALA A 78 -8.34 4.77 1.66
N ASP A 79 -7.73 4.73 2.84
CA ASP A 79 -6.37 5.23 3.07
C ASP A 79 -5.35 4.37 2.32
N ILE A 80 -5.46 3.03 2.37
CA ILE A 80 -4.63 2.11 1.55
C ILE A 80 -4.77 2.41 0.05
N LYS A 81 -5.98 2.73 -0.41
CA LYS A 81 -6.21 3.07 -1.81
C LYS A 81 -5.48 4.36 -2.20
N SER A 82 -5.49 5.36 -1.33
CA SER A 82 -4.76 6.63 -1.52
C SER A 82 -3.24 6.46 -1.48
N ASP A 83 -2.72 5.52 -0.67
CA ASP A 83 -1.29 5.19 -0.61
C ASP A 83 -0.75 4.54 -1.90
N GLY A 84 -1.64 4.05 -2.77
CA GLY A 84 -1.32 3.58 -4.12
C GLY A 84 -1.07 2.08 -4.26
N ALA A 85 -0.65 1.67 -5.46
CA ALA A 85 -0.63 0.26 -5.87
C ALA A 85 0.28 -0.63 -5.01
N ALA A 86 1.43 -0.12 -4.55
CA ALA A 86 2.35 -0.88 -3.70
C ALA A 86 1.75 -1.19 -2.32
N ALA A 87 1.04 -0.21 -1.73
CA ALA A 87 0.35 -0.39 -0.46
C ALA A 87 -0.83 -1.36 -0.59
N ILE A 88 -1.59 -1.27 -1.69
CA ILE A 88 -2.68 -2.22 -2.00
C ILE A 88 -2.11 -3.65 -2.14
N SER A 89 -1.05 -3.84 -2.92
CA SER A 89 -0.42 -5.15 -3.12
C SER A 89 0.10 -5.76 -1.82
N THR A 90 0.75 -4.95 -0.98
CA THR A 90 1.22 -5.36 0.35
C THR A 90 0.05 -5.75 1.26
N ALA A 91 -1.02 -4.96 1.27
CA ALA A 91 -2.21 -5.24 2.07
C ALA A 91 -2.89 -6.55 1.64
N LEU A 92 -3.07 -6.78 0.34
CA LEU A 92 -3.62 -8.03 -0.19
C LEU A 92 -2.75 -9.24 0.22
N THR A 93 -1.43 -9.11 0.09
CA THR A 93 -0.47 -10.15 0.49
C THR A 93 -0.56 -10.47 1.98
N ASN A 94 -0.61 -9.46 2.84
CA ASN A 94 -0.74 -9.63 4.30
C ASN A 94 -2.05 -10.29 4.70
N LEU A 95 -3.13 -10.05 3.95
CA LEU A 95 -4.42 -10.69 4.14
C LEU A 95 -4.50 -12.09 3.49
N GLY A 96 -3.43 -12.54 2.82
CA GLY A 96 -3.41 -13.80 2.08
C GLY A 96 -4.30 -13.80 0.84
N ILE A 97 -4.75 -12.63 0.38
CA ILE A 97 -5.54 -12.48 -0.84
C ILE A 97 -4.57 -12.49 -2.03
N LYS A 98 -4.71 -13.50 -2.89
CA LYS A 98 -3.83 -13.74 -4.03
C LYS A 98 -4.65 -14.16 -5.24
N ASP A 99 -4.06 -14.07 -6.43
CA ASP A 99 -4.63 -14.67 -7.63
C ASP A 99 -4.60 -16.20 -7.53
N ALA A 100 -5.63 -16.85 -8.07
CA ALA A 100 -5.66 -18.31 -8.11
C ALA A 100 -4.71 -18.84 -9.19
N SER A 101 -4.24 -20.05 -8.98
CA SER A 101 -3.51 -20.85 -9.96
C SER A 101 -3.88 -22.32 -9.79
N THR A 102 -3.31 -23.20 -10.61
CA THR A 102 -3.51 -24.65 -10.49
C THR A 102 -2.97 -25.23 -9.18
N THR A 103 -2.09 -24.52 -8.46
CA THR A 103 -1.49 -24.96 -7.19
C THR A 103 -1.82 -24.05 -6.01
N GLN A 104 -2.57 -22.96 -6.23
CA GLN A 104 -2.88 -21.97 -5.20
C GLN A 104 -4.33 -21.51 -5.32
N VAL A 105 -5.08 -21.55 -4.22
CA VAL A 105 -6.41 -20.95 -4.14
C VAL A 105 -6.32 -19.42 -4.16
N GLY A 106 -7.28 -18.74 -4.80
CA GLY A 106 -7.26 -17.29 -4.92
C GLY A 106 -8.44 -16.72 -5.70
N LEU A 107 -8.31 -15.45 -6.09
CA LEU A 107 -9.28 -14.75 -6.93
C LEU A 107 -9.06 -15.09 -8.41
N VAL A 108 -10.16 -15.17 -9.17
CA VAL A 108 -10.15 -15.39 -10.62
C VAL A 108 -11.11 -14.42 -11.28
N ARG A 109 -10.73 -13.88 -12.44
CA ARG A 109 -11.62 -13.07 -13.27
C ARG A 109 -12.61 -13.98 -14.01
N LEU A 110 -13.87 -13.58 -14.05
CA LEU A 110 -14.89 -14.30 -14.80
C LEU A 110 -14.99 -13.79 -16.24
N THR A 111 -15.37 -14.68 -17.15
CA THR A 111 -15.62 -14.34 -18.55
C THR A 111 -16.93 -14.91 -19.08
N SER A 112 -17.59 -14.12 -19.93
CA SER A 112 -18.71 -14.54 -20.76
C SER A 112 -18.28 -14.88 -22.20
N SER A 113 -16.99 -14.68 -22.53
CA SER A 113 -16.46 -15.08 -23.84
C SER A 113 -16.57 -16.59 -24.01
N ARG A 114 -17.11 -17.01 -25.15
CA ARG A 114 -17.34 -18.41 -25.50
C ARG A 114 -16.17 -19.06 -26.25
N VAL A 115 -15.16 -18.25 -26.60
CA VAL A 115 -14.01 -18.62 -27.46
C VAL A 115 -12.68 -18.09 -26.90
N SER A 116 -12.61 -17.78 -25.61
CA SER A 116 -11.37 -17.29 -25.00
C SER A 116 -10.30 -18.39 -24.96
N GLY A 117 -9.06 -18.04 -25.31
CA GLY A 117 -7.88 -18.89 -25.10
C GLY A 117 -7.09 -18.55 -23.82
N ALA A 118 -7.56 -17.58 -23.03
CA ALA A 118 -6.89 -17.19 -21.79
C ALA A 118 -7.04 -18.25 -20.69
N GLU A 119 -5.95 -18.50 -19.95
CA GLU A 119 -5.86 -19.54 -18.90
C GLU A 119 -6.02 -18.97 -17.48
N ASP A 120 -6.10 -17.64 -17.33
CA ASP A 120 -6.19 -16.92 -16.06
C ASP A 120 -7.63 -16.46 -15.72
N ILE A 121 -8.62 -16.96 -16.46
CA ILE A 121 -10.03 -16.60 -16.29
C ILE A 121 -10.93 -17.83 -16.22
N ALA A 122 -12.04 -17.73 -15.49
CA ALA A 122 -13.03 -18.79 -15.40
C ALA A 122 -14.27 -18.47 -16.24
N ALA A 123 -14.77 -19.47 -16.97
CA ALA A 123 -15.99 -19.35 -17.75
C ALA A 123 -17.21 -19.25 -16.83
N THR A 124 -18.11 -18.31 -17.13
CA THR A 124 -19.41 -18.20 -16.45
C THR A 124 -20.33 -19.36 -16.85
N ALA A 125 -21.23 -19.77 -15.94
CA ALA A 125 -22.19 -20.85 -16.21
C ALA A 125 -23.05 -20.60 -17.45
N ASN A 126 -23.41 -19.35 -17.73
CA ASN A 126 -24.16 -18.97 -18.92
C ASN A 126 -23.36 -19.22 -20.22
N ALA A 127 -22.07 -18.84 -20.25
CA ALA A 127 -21.21 -19.11 -21.40
C ALA A 127 -21.05 -20.61 -21.66
N VAL A 128 -20.91 -21.41 -20.59
CA VAL A 128 -20.84 -22.87 -20.67
C VAL A 128 -22.17 -23.45 -21.16
N ALA A 129 -23.32 -22.97 -20.66
CA ALA A 129 -24.64 -23.45 -21.08
C ALA A 129 -24.95 -23.15 -22.55
N GLN A 130 -24.54 -21.98 -23.05
CA GLN A 130 -24.67 -21.64 -24.46
C GLN A 130 -23.76 -22.50 -25.34
N ASN A 131 -22.50 -22.71 -24.93
CA ASN A 131 -21.60 -23.66 -25.61
C ASN A 131 -22.19 -25.06 -25.68
N TYR A 132 -22.74 -25.54 -24.57
CA TYR A 132 -23.39 -26.84 -24.54
C TYR A 132 -24.61 -26.92 -25.47
N THR A 133 -25.43 -25.87 -25.51
CA THR A 133 -26.62 -25.80 -26.38
C THR A 133 -26.22 -25.86 -27.85
N ASP A 134 -25.22 -25.08 -28.27
CA ASP A 134 -24.73 -25.05 -29.64
C ASP A 134 -24.13 -26.41 -30.06
N ILE A 135 -23.33 -27.03 -29.18
CA ILE A 135 -22.77 -28.37 -29.42
C ILE A 135 -23.91 -29.39 -29.58
N LYS A 136 -24.89 -29.38 -28.67
CA LYS A 136 -26.04 -30.30 -28.73
C LYS A 136 -26.88 -30.07 -29.99
N ALA A 137 -27.01 -28.84 -30.45
CA ALA A 137 -27.73 -28.51 -31.68
C ALA A 137 -27.03 -29.04 -32.95
N LEU A 138 -25.71 -29.23 -32.91
CA LEU A 138 -24.89 -29.79 -33.99
C LEU A 138 -24.78 -31.32 -33.95
N GLN A 139 -24.99 -31.94 -32.78
CA GLN A 139 -24.95 -33.39 -32.64
C GLN A 139 -25.94 -34.07 -33.60
N ASN A 140 -25.49 -35.13 -34.27
CA ASN A 140 -26.27 -35.93 -35.22
C ASN A 140 -26.80 -35.16 -36.44
N LYS A 141 -26.29 -33.95 -36.71
CA LYS A 141 -26.60 -33.17 -37.92
C LYS A 141 -25.47 -33.17 -38.95
N THR A 142 -24.40 -33.91 -38.70
CA THR A 142 -23.31 -34.09 -39.67
C THR A 142 -23.81 -34.94 -40.82
N GLN A 143 -23.79 -34.37 -42.03
CA GLN A 143 -24.22 -35.06 -43.26
C GLN A 143 -23.15 -36.07 -43.72
N ASP A 144 -23.52 -36.96 -44.63
CA ASP A 144 -22.56 -37.81 -45.33
C ASP A 144 -21.63 -36.96 -46.19
N ALA A 145 -20.38 -37.41 -46.33
CA ALA A 145 -19.41 -36.71 -47.16
C ALA A 145 -19.77 -36.83 -48.65
N THR A 146 -19.62 -35.73 -49.39
CA THR A 146 -19.70 -35.70 -50.85
C THR A 146 -18.41 -35.07 -51.41
N THR A 147 -18.29 -35.00 -52.74
CA THR A 147 -17.14 -34.33 -53.38
C THR A 147 -17.11 -32.82 -53.13
N THR A 148 -18.21 -32.21 -52.69
CA THR A 148 -18.33 -30.76 -52.42
C THR A 148 -18.63 -30.42 -50.96
N GLN A 149 -18.94 -31.42 -50.12
CA GLN A 149 -19.31 -31.23 -48.73
C GLN A 149 -18.55 -32.18 -47.80
N LYS A 150 -17.92 -31.64 -46.77
CA LYS A 150 -17.30 -32.44 -45.70
C LYS A 150 -18.39 -33.10 -44.85
N GLY A 151 -18.19 -34.36 -44.51
CA GLY A 151 -19.18 -35.17 -43.79
C GLY A 151 -18.60 -36.47 -43.23
N ILE A 152 -19.48 -37.37 -42.79
CA ILE A 152 -19.12 -38.71 -42.31
C ILE A 152 -18.93 -39.64 -43.52
N VAL A 153 -17.97 -40.56 -43.45
CA VAL A 153 -17.77 -41.64 -44.45
C VAL A 153 -17.92 -42.97 -43.74
N GLN A 154 -18.74 -43.86 -44.28
CA GLN A 154 -18.79 -45.26 -43.86
C GLN A 154 -17.80 -46.08 -44.71
N LEU A 155 -16.94 -46.85 -44.05
CA LEU A 155 -16.04 -47.80 -44.71
C LEU A 155 -16.75 -49.15 -44.85
N THR A 156 -16.74 -49.73 -46.05
CA THR A 156 -17.22 -51.09 -46.28
C THR A 156 -16.06 -52.08 -46.19
N SER A 157 -16.23 -53.13 -45.40
CA SER A 157 -15.32 -54.29 -45.30
C SER A 157 -15.50 -55.27 -46.45
#